data_AF-A0A1M6NZY7-F1
#
_entry.id   AF-A0A1M6NZY7-F1
#
_cell.length_a   1.000
_cell.length_b   1.000
_cell.length_c   1.000
_cell.angle_alpha   90.00
_cell.angle_beta   90.00
_cell.angle_gamma   90.00
#
_symmetry.space_group_name_H-M   'P 1'
#
loop_
_entity.id
_entity.type
_entity.pdbx_description
1 polymer ?
#
loop_
_entity_poly.entity_id
_entity_poly.type
_entity_poly.pdbx_seq_one_letter_code
_entity_poly.pdbx_strand_id
1 'polypeptide(L)'
;MVPTVDDPSERLRVDTPSVRDYSTVDADPEIQKEFWSQVLLFNIALFCLSLGLMLVAFQSRWTFGGGLVVIGLFAFSRGYRRYRNVQKD
;
A
#
# COMPACT_ATOMS: atom_id res chain seq x y z
N MET A 1 25.83 -49.78 29.59
CA MET A 1 26.22 -48.51 28.95
C MET A 1 25.58 -48.52 27.57
N VAL A 2 24.49 -47.76 27.35
CA VAL A 2 23.87 -47.67 26.02
C VAL A 2 24.72 -46.71 25.18
N PRO A 3 25.17 -47.09 23.96
CA PRO A 3 25.90 -46.16 23.11
C PRO A 3 24.97 -45.02 22.70
N THR A 4 25.39 -43.78 22.95
CA THR A 4 24.75 -42.59 22.38
C THR A 4 24.92 -42.67 20.86
N VAL A 5 23.84 -42.98 20.16
CA VAL A 5 23.81 -42.91 18.70
C VAL A 5 23.60 -41.44 18.37
N ASP A 6 24.66 -40.79 17.88
CA ASP A 6 24.56 -39.43 17.36
C ASP A 6 23.57 -39.42 16.19
N ASP A 7 22.53 -38.60 16.30
CA ASP A 7 21.51 -38.47 15.28
C ASP A 7 22.15 -37.82 14.03
N PRO A 8 22.22 -38.54 12.88
CA PRO A 8 22.86 -38.02 11.68
C PRO A 8 22.16 -36.77 11.12
N SER A 9 20.92 -36.50 11.54
CA SER A 9 20.17 -35.31 11.13
C SER A 9 20.77 -34.00 11.65
N GLU A 10 21.49 -34.01 12.77
CA GLU A 10 22.15 -32.79 13.29
C GLU A 10 23.24 -32.28 12.35
N ARG A 11 23.93 -33.19 11.64
CA ARG A 11 24.96 -32.84 10.65
C ARG A 11 24.38 -32.26 9.36
N LEU A 12 23.06 -32.35 9.19
CA LEU A 12 22.30 -31.90 8.02
C LEU A 12 21.45 -30.65 8.33
N ARG A 13 21.54 -30.09 9.54
CA ARG A 13 20.93 -28.78 9.85
C ARG A 13 21.63 -27.71 9.03
N VAL A 14 20.97 -27.28 7.97
CA VAL A 14 21.33 -26.08 7.22
C VAL A 14 20.80 -24.89 8.02
N ASP A 15 21.67 -23.95 8.40
CA ASP A 15 21.25 -22.65 8.91
C ASP A 15 20.45 -21.95 7.82
N THR A 16 19.12 -22.05 7.90
CA THR A 16 18.23 -21.40 6.95
C THR A 16 18.37 -19.90 7.14
N PRO A 17 18.68 -19.11 6.09
CA PRO A 17 18.74 -17.67 6.20
C PRO A 17 17.39 -17.15 6.68
N SER A 18 17.39 -16.43 7.80
CA SER A 18 16.18 -15.81 8.34
C SER A 18 15.71 -14.72 7.36
N VAL A 19 14.46 -14.82 6.90
CA VAL A 19 13.82 -13.73 6.15
C VAL A 19 13.50 -12.61 7.14
N ARG A 20 13.75 -11.36 6.74
CA ARG A 20 13.36 -10.19 7.55
C ARG A 20 11.85 -10.24 7.79
N ASP A 21 11.45 -10.26 9.05
CA ASP A 21 10.05 -10.24 9.43
C ASP A 21 9.51 -8.81 9.28
N TYR A 22 8.53 -8.64 8.39
CA TYR A 22 7.84 -7.37 8.14
C TYR A 22 6.46 -7.33 8.82
N SER A 23 6.08 -8.37 9.57
CA SER A 23 4.78 -8.43 10.26
C SER A 23 4.70 -7.45 11.42
N THR A 24 5.84 -7.12 12.04
CA THR A 24 5.97 -5.97 12.94
C THR A 24 6.34 -4.74 12.13
N VAL A 25 5.41 -3.79 12.03
CA VAL A 25 5.67 -2.48 11.44
C VAL A 25 6.59 -1.71 12.38
N ASP A 26 7.90 -1.87 12.19
CA ASP A 26 8.97 -1.15 12.90
C ASP A 26 9.12 0.27 12.30
N ALA A 27 8.00 0.97 12.19
CA ALA A 27 7.94 2.35 11.72
C ALA A 27 7.24 3.20 12.76
N ASP A 28 7.76 4.41 12.96
CA ASP A 28 7.19 5.38 13.88
C ASP A 28 5.68 5.58 13.59
N PRO A 29 4.82 5.58 14.63
CA PRO A 29 3.36 5.65 14.46
C PRO A 29 2.89 6.90 13.70
N GLU A 30 3.68 7.97 13.64
CA GLU A 30 3.36 9.15 12.82
C GLU A 30 3.50 8.84 11.32
N ILE A 31 4.58 8.15 10.93
CA ILE A 31 4.82 7.71 9.55
C ILE A 31 3.74 6.73 9.08
N GLN A 32 3.33 5.81 9.96
CA GLN A 32 2.25 4.86 9.63
C GLN A 32 0.95 5.58 9.32
N LYS A 33 0.56 6.58 10.12
CA LYS A 33 -0.67 7.35 9.91
C LYS A 33 -0.64 8.11 8.59
N GLU A 34 0.47 8.75 8.26
CA GLU A 34 0.58 9.50 7.00
C GLU A 34 0.51 8.55 5.80
N PHE A 35 1.18 7.39 5.87
CA PHE A 35 1.09 6.36 4.83
C PHE A 35 -0.35 5.91 4.61
N TRP A 36 -1.06 5.53 5.67
CA TRP A 36 -2.45 5.08 5.58
C TRP A 36 -3.41 6.18 5.10
N SER A 37 -3.17 7.43 5.50
CA SER A 37 -3.91 8.60 5.00
C SER A 37 -3.76 8.74 3.49
N GLN A 38 -2.54 8.57 2.96
CA GLN A 38 -2.30 8.60 1.52
C GLN A 38 -2.97 7.42 0.79
N VAL A 39 -2.85 6.20 1.32
CA VAL A 39 -3.49 5.01 0.75
C VAL A 39 -5.01 5.21 0.64
N LEU A 40 -5.63 5.70 1.72
CA LEU A 40 -7.06 5.98 1.73
C LEU A 40 -7.44 7.05 0.70
N LEU A 41 -6.69 8.15 0.64
CA LEU A 41 -6.92 9.24 -0.31
C LEU A 41 -6.77 8.79 -1.76
N PHE A 42 -5.78 7.97 -2.08
CA PHE A 42 -5.61 7.40 -3.41
C PHE A 42 -6.75 6.47 -3.79
N ASN A 43 -7.23 5.63 -2.87
CA ASN A 43 -8.37 4.76 -3.12
C ASN A 43 -9.65 5.57 -3.40
N ILE A 44 -9.91 6.64 -2.64
CA ILE A 44 -11.04 7.54 -2.89
C ILE A 44 -10.90 8.21 -4.26
N ALA A 45 -9.69 8.68 -4.61
CA ALA A 45 -9.44 9.28 -5.91
C ALA A 45 -9.71 8.30 -7.07
N LEU A 46 -9.21 7.06 -6.97
CA LEU A 46 -9.46 6.00 -7.96
C LEU A 46 -10.94 5.64 -8.05
N PHE A 47 -11.63 5.57 -6.91
CA PHE A 47 -13.07 5.32 -6.86
C PHE A 47 -13.84 6.43 -7.58
N CYS A 48 -13.57 7.71 -7.26
CA CYS A 48 -14.22 8.85 -7.91
C CYS A 48 -13.90 8.91 -9.41
N LEU A 49 -12.65 8.62 -9.81
CA LEU A 49 -12.24 8.62 -11.21
C LEU A 49 -12.97 7.52 -11.98
N SER A 50 -12.97 6.29 -11.45
CA SER A 50 -13.63 5.13 -12.06
C SER A 50 -15.14 5.33 -12.17
N LEU A 51 -15.79 5.72 -11.07
CA LEU A 51 -17.23 5.99 -11.04
C LEU A 51 -17.61 7.16 -11.95
N GLY A 52 -16.82 8.23 -11.95
CA GLY A 52 -17.02 9.39 -12.81
C GLY A 52 -16.91 9.02 -14.29
N LEU A 53 -15.87 8.29 -14.69
CA LEU A 53 -15.70 7.77 -16.06
C LEU A 53 -16.87 6.89 -16.47
N MET A 54 -17.32 5.99 -15.59
CA MET A 54 -18.49 5.14 -15.85
C MET A 54 -19.75 5.99 -16.11
N LEU A 55 -20.01 7.02 -15.30
CA LEU A 55 -21.19 7.88 -15.46
C LEU A 55 -21.14 8.71 -16.75
N VAL A 56 -19.96 9.21 -17.14
CA VAL A 56 -19.78 9.94 -18.40
C VAL A 56 -19.97 9.00 -19.59
N ALA A 57 -19.28 7.86 -19.60
CA ALA A 57 -19.25 6.95 -20.74
C ALA A 57 -20.57 6.19 -20.96
N PHE A 58 -21.24 5.77 -19.88
CA PHE A 58 -22.43 4.90 -19.98
C PHE A 58 -23.76 5.64 -19.79
N GLN A 59 -23.83 6.65 -18.92
CA GLN A 59 -25.10 7.33 -18.61
C GLN A 59 -25.26 8.68 -19.32
N SER A 60 -24.26 9.16 -20.08
CA SER A 60 -24.23 10.51 -20.67
C SER A 60 -24.53 11.65 -19.66
N ARG A 61 -24.31 11.38 -18.36
CA ARG A 61 -24.50 12.36 -17.28
C ARG A 61 -23.22 13.16 -17.11
N TRP A 62 -22.95 14.02 -18.09
CA TRP A 62 -21.72 14.83 -18.20
C TRP A 62 -21.46 15.73 -16.99
N THR A 63 -22.51 16.34 -16.41
CA THR A 63 -22.38 17.23 -15.24
C THR A 63 -21.92 16.48 -14.00
N PHE A 64 -22.55 15.34 -13.67
CA PHE A 64 -22.20 14.55 -12.49
C PHE A 64 -20.92 13.74 -12.69
N GLY A 65 -20.77 13.08 -13.84
CA GLY A 65 -19.60 12.26 -14.13
C GLY A 65 -18.34 13.12 -14.31
N GLY A 66 -18.43 14.25 -15.03
CA GLY A 66 -17.32 15.18 -15.19
C GLY A 66 -16.86 15.80 -13.86
N GLY A 67 -17.81 16.17 -13.00
CA GLY A 67 -17.51 16.66 -11.65
C GLY A 67 -16.73 15.64 -10.80
N LEU A 68 -17.17 14.38 -10.80
CA LEU A 68 -16.48 13.29 -10.10
C LEU A 68 -15.06 13.04 -10.63
N VAL A 69 -14.86 13.09 -11.95
CA VAL A 69 -13.53 12.93 -12.56
C VAL A 69 -12.60 14.07 -12.15
N VAL A 70 -13.05 15.33 -12.22
CA VAL A 70 -12.22 16.50 -11.83
C VAL A 70 -11.87 16.45 -10.34
N ILE A 71 -12.83 16.10 -9.47
CA ILE A 71 -12.59 15.93 -8.03
C ILE A 71 -11.58 14.81 -7.77
N GLY A 72 -11.73 13.67 -8.44
CA GLY A 72 -10.80 12.54 -8.34
C GLY A 72 -9.38 12.93 -8.76
N LEU A 73 -9.24 13.63 -9.89
CA LEU A 73 -7.95 14.12 -10.39
C LEU A 73 -7.31 15.13 -9.43
N PHE A 74 -8.11 16.04 -8.86
CA PHE A 74 -7.64 17.05 -7.93
C PHE A 74 -7.18 16.43 -6.60
N ALA A 75 -7.95 15.48 -6.07
CA ALA A 75 -7.57 14.70 -4.88
C ALA A 75 -6.27 13.93 -5.13
N PHE A 76 -6.17 13.22 -6.27
CA PHE A 76 -4.95 12.50 -6.67
C PHE A 76 -3.73 13.42 -6.77
N SER A 77 -3.89 14.57 -7.42
CA SER A 77 -2.83 15.58 -7.57
C SER A 77 -2.38 16.14 -6.22
N ARG A 78 -3.32 16.38 -5.29
CA ARG A 78 -3.02 16.88 -3.95
C ARG A 78 -2.30 15.83 -3.09
N GLY A 79 -2.72 14.56 -3.16
CA GLY A 79 -2.04 13.44 -2.52
C GLY A 79 -0.62 13.23 -3.05
N TYR A 80 -0.44 13.32 -4.37
CA TYR A 80 0.85 13.21 -5.04
C TYR A 80 1.80 14.37 -4.67
N ARG A 81 1.29 15.60 -4.55
CA ARG A 81 2.09 16.75 -4.09
C ARG A 81 2.60 16.59 -2.66
N ARG A 82 1.80 16.01 -1.76
CA ARG A 82 2.22 15.72 -0.38
C ARG A 82 3.32 14.68 -0.33
N TYR A 83 3.17 13.59 -1.10
CA TYR A 83 4.21 12.55 -1.24
C TYR A 83 5.54 13.13 -1.71
N ARG A 84 5.51 14.04 -2.69
CA ARG A 84 6.71 14.57 -3.32
C ARG A 84 7.48 15.59 -2.48
N ASN A 85 6.82 16.23 -1.53
CA ASN A 85 7.50 17.17 -0.62
C ASN A 85 8.28 16.45 0.48
N VAL A 86 7.82 15.28 0.94
CA VAL A 86 8.53 14.47 1.94
C VAL A 86 9.81 13.83 1.35
N GLN A 87 9.89 13.71 0.03
CA GLN A 87 11.04 13.11 -0.65
C GLN A 87 12.18 14.10 -0.94
N LYS A 88 12.08 15.35 -0.46
CA LYS A 88 13.09 16.41 -0.66
C LYS A 88 13.81 16.86 0.61
N ASP A 89 13.41 16.38 1.77
CA ASP A 89 14.14 16.52 3.04
C ASP A 89 14.68 15.16 3.48
#